data_AF-A0A9W4R135-F1
#
_entry.id   AF-A0A9W4R135-F1
#
_cell.length_a   1.000
_cell.length_b   1.000
_cell.length_c   1.000
_cell.angle_alpha   90.00
_cell.angle_beta   90.00
_cell.angle_gamma   90.00
#
_symmetry.space_group_name_H-M   'P 1'
#
loop_
_entity.id
_entity.type
_entity.pdbx_description
1 polymer ?
#
loop_
_entity_poly.entity_id
_entity_poly.type
_entity_poly.pdbx_seq_one_letter_code
_entity_poly.pdbx_strand_id
1 'polypeptide(L)'
;MQSTVVKSTMATIQNGVMKADGKFWITQTDLNFEPFNEKLGLEPCTIARDTILKVVECKGKGAGLVPITADAIEVFTQDGSSYQFILSNPSDWINILSNQTSA
;
A
#
# COMPACT_ATOMS: atom_id res chain seq x y z
N MET A 1 -7.30 -20.06 -9.48
CA MET A 1 -8.51 -19.25 -9.73
C MET A 1 -8.04 -17.82 -9.84
N GLN A 2 -8.37 -17.09 -10.91
CA GLN A 2 -7.98 -15.68 -11.02
C GLN A 2 -8.82 -14.87 -10.03
N SER A 3 -8.19 -14.32 -9.00
CA SER A 3 -8.89 -13.47 -8.03
C SER A 3 -9.27 -12.15 -8.70
N THR A 4 -10.58 -11.87 -8.80
CA THR A 4 -11.11 -10.66 -9.42
C THR A 4 -10.59 -9.41 -8.71
N VAL A 5 -10.05 -8.46 -9.48
CA VAL A 5 -9.63 -7.15 -8.97
C VAL A 5 -10.85 -6.35 -8.55
N VAL A 6 -10.89 -5.91 -7.30
CA VAL A 6 -11.98 -5.10 -6.72
C VAL A 6 -11.74 -3.61 -6.96
N LYS A 7 -10.49 -3.14 -6.79
CA LYS A 7 -10.09 -1.75 -7.04
C LYS A 7 -8.60 -1.71 -7.39
N SER A 8 -8.19 -0.73 -8.20
CA SER A 8 -6.78 -0.50 -8.53
C SER A 8 -6.47 0.99 -8.69
N THR A 9 -5.21 1.36 -8.47
CA THR A 9 -4.65 2.70 -8.72
C THR A 9 -3.17 2.59 -9.08
N MET A 10 -2.61 3.69 -9.56
CA MET A 10 -1.17 3.92 -9.54
C MET A 10 -0.75 4.29 -8.12
N ALA A 11 0.41 3.81 -7.68
CA ALA A 11 0.98 4.16 -6.38
C ALA A 11 2.50 4.18 -6.41
N THR A 12 3.10 4.82 -5.41
CA THR A 12 4.54 4.73 -5.14
C THR A 12 4.73 4.05 -3.79
N ILE A 13 5.44 2.93 -3.75
CA ILE A 13 5.86 2.32 -2.47
C ILE A 13 7.08 3.06 -1.92
N GLN A 14 7.15 3.23 -0.60
CA GLN A 14 8.29 3.81 0.10
C GLN A 14 8.85 2.87 1.17
N ASN A 15 10.15 2.60 1.11
CA ASN A 15 10.89 1.91 2.17
C ASN A 15 12.20 2.67 2.47
N GLY A 16 12.20 3.47 3.54
CA GLY A 16 13.32 4.36 3.84
C GLY A 16 13.55 5.39 2.72
N VAL A 17 14.73 5.35 2.09
CA VAL A 17 15.08 6.23 0.95
C VAL A 17 14.69 5.63 -0.41
N MET A 18 14.31 4.34 -0.44
CA MET A 18 13.95 3.64 -1.67
C MET A 18 12.48 3.92 -2.02
N LYS A 19 12.24 4.16 -3.31
CA LYS A 19 10.91 4.42 -3.86
C LYS A 19 10.79 3.73 -5.21
N ALA A 20 9.61 3.17 -5.48
CA ALA A 20 9.26 2.65 -6.80
C ALA A 20 7.81 2.98 -7.12
N ASP A 21 7.58 3.47 -8.34
CA ASP A 21 6.24 3.62 -8.89
C ASP A 21 5.75 2.29 -9.43
N GLY A 22 4.46 2.02 -9.23
CA GLY A 22 3.87 0.75 -9.59
C GLY A 22 2.35 0.79 -9.62
N LYS A 23 1.78 -0.38 -9.88
CA LYS A 23 0.35 -0.63 -9.80
C LYS A 23 0.02 -1.17 -8.42
N PHE A 24 -0.97 -0.56 -7.78
CA PHE A 24 -1.56 -1.02 -6.53
C PHE A 24 -2.97 -1.53 -6.80
N TRP A 25 -3.32 -2.71 -6.31
CA TRP A 25 -4.67 -3.23 -6.44
C TRP A 25 -5.04 -4.18 -5.32
N ILE A 26 -6.34 -4.33 -5.12
CA ILE A 26 -6.87 -5.28 -4.16
C ILE A 26 -7.77 -6.29 -4.87
N THR A 27 -7.76 -7.51 -4.37
CA THR A 27 -8.76 -8.54 -4.65
C THR A 27 -9.64 -8.71 -3.40
N GLN A 28 -10.47 -9.75 -3.38
CA GLN A 28 -11.20 -10.10 -2.16
C GLN A 28 -10.23 -10.47 -1.02
N THR A 29 -9.15 -11.18 -1.33
CA THR A 29 -8.23 -11.77 -0.34
C THR A 29 -6.94 -11.00 -0.14
N ASP A 30 -6.50 -10.24 -1.15
CA ASP A 30 -5.14 -9.72 -1.19
C ASP A 30 -5.09 -8.23 -1.50
N LEU A 31 -4.10 -7.55 -0.92
CA LEU A 31 -3.56 -6.28 -1.38
C LEU A 31 -2.27 -6.58 -2.13
N ASN A 32 -2.11 -6.01 -3.32
CA ASN A 32 -0.99 -6.28 -4.20
C ASN A 32 -0.37 -4.98 -4.68
N PHE A 33 0.95 -4.99 -4.84
CA PHE A 33 1.72 -3.95 -5.46
C PHE A 33 2.76 -4.55 -6.40
N GLU A 34 2.86 -4.01 -7.62
CA GLU A 34 3.86 -4.40 -8.61
C GLU A 34 4.56 -3.16 -9.16
N PRO A 35 5.89 -3.02 -8.97
CA PRO A 35 6.65 -1.90 -9.48
C PRO A 35 6.78 -1.97 -11.00
N PHE A 36 6.80 -0.82 -11.69
CA PHE A 36 7.05 -0.80 -13.14
C PHE A 36 8.51 -1.05 -13.52
N ASN A 37 9.42 -0.88 -12.54
CA ASN A 37 10.83 -1.08 -12.74
C ASN A 37 11.47 -1.73 -11.51
N GLU A 38 11.74 -3.03 -11.62
CA GLU A 38 12.36 -3.84 -10.56
C GLU A 38 13.83 -3.46 -10.30
N LYS A 39 14.47 -2.71 -11.21
CA LYS A 39 15.90 -2.34 -11.12
C LYS A 39 16.26 -1.47 -9.91
N LEU A 40 15.27 -0.93 -9.20
CA LEU A 40 15.48 -0.13 -7.98
C LEU A 40 15.47 -0.98 -6.70
N GLY A 41 15.46 -2.31 -6.79
CA GLY A 41 15.62 -3.22 -5.65
C GLY A 41 14.37 -3.33 -4.77
N LEU A 42 13.20 -3.02 -5.32
CA LEU A 42 11.90 -3.26 -4.69
C LEU A 42 11.18 -4.32 -5.51
N GLU A 43 10.91 -5.46 -4.89
CA GLU A 43 10.19 -6.58 -5.49
C GLU A 43 8.66 -6.34 -5.41
N PRO A 44 7.86 -7.01 -6.24
CA PRO A 44 6.41 -7.09 -6.04
C PRO A 44 6.06 -7.53 -4.62
N CYS A 45 4.98 -6.97 -4.07
CA CYS A 45 4.53 -7.26 -2.71
C CYS A 45 3.05 -7.68 -2.71
N THR A 46 2.75 -8.77 -2.04
CA THR A 46 1.40 -9.24 -1.78
C THR A 46 1.19 -9.37 -0.28
N ILE A 47 0.12 -8.75 0.22
CA ILE A 47 -0.28 -8.76 1.62
C ILE A 47 -1.68 -9.39 1.69
N ALA A 48 -1.81 -10.50 2.42
CA ALA A 48 -3.11 -11.10 2.68
C ALA A 48 -3.94 -10.15 3.57
N ARG A 49 -5.17 -9.83 3.15
CA ARG A 49 -5.99 -8.77 3.79
C ARG A 49 -6.42 -9.13 5.20
N ASP A 50 -6.53 -10.41 5.52
CA ASP A 50 -6.81 -10.92 6.88
C ASP A 50 -5.64 -10.74 7.86
N THR A 51 -4.43 -10.54 7.34
CA THR A 51 -3.23 -10.20 8.13
C THR A 51 -3.04 -8.71 8.35
N ILE A 52 -3.84 -7.86 7.72
CA ILE A 52 -3.78 -6.40 7.90
C ILE A 52 -4.37 -6.06 9.27
N LEU A 53 -3.54 -5.50 10.15
CA LEU A 53 -3.95 -5.08 11.49
C LEU A 53 -4.65 -3.72 11.47
N LYS A 54 -4.11 -2.77 10.70
CA LYS A 54 -4.68 -1.42 10.53
C LYS A 54 -4.13 -0.76 9.28
N VAL A 55 -4.91 0.16 8.73
CA VAL A 55 -4.47 1.07 7.67
C VAL A 55 -4.76 2.50 8.13
N VAL A 56 -3.76 3.38 8.02
CA VAL A 56 -3.89 4.77 8.44
C VAL A 56 -3.43 5.69 7.34
N GLU A 57 -3.99 6.89 7.30
CA GLU A 57 -3.46 7.96 6.45
C GLU A 57 -2.12 8.44 7.02
N CYS A 58 -1.15 8.67 6.14
CA CYS A 58 0.15 9.23 6.50
C CYS A 58 0.62 10.19 5.40
N LYS A 59 1.73 10.90 5.67
CA LYS A 59 2.37 11.75 4.68
C LYS A 59 3.57 11.03 4.08
N GLY A 60 3.69 11.05 2.74
CA GLY A 60 4.87 10.56 2.06
C GLY A 60 6.15 11.24 2.55
N LYS A 61 7.18 10.47 2.87
CA LYS A 61 8.45 10.99 3.39
C LYS A 61 9.35 11.41 2.21
N GLY A 62 9.71 12.70 2.15
CA GLY A 62 10.85 13.17 1.33
C GLY A 62 12.18 12.75 1.96
N ALA A 63 13.29 12.83 1.22
CA ALA A 63 14.62 12.53 1.74
C ALA A 63 14.92 13.37 3.00
N GLY A 64 14.77 12.77 4.19
CA GLY A 64 14.97 13.44 5.48
C GLY A 64 13.87 14.45 5.85
N LEU A 65 12.94 14.02 6.70
CA LEU A 65 12.12 14.85 7.60
C LEU A 65 11.13 15.89 7.03
N VAL A 66 11.12 16.20 5.73
CA VAL A 66 10.16 17.18 5.15
C VAL A 66 9.10 16.46 4.30
N PRO A 67 7.80 16.51 4.67
CA PRO A 67 6.72 16.01 3.82
C PRO A 67 6.56 16.94 2.62
N ILE A 68 6.80 16.44 1.40
CA ILE A 68 6.84 17.29 0.20
C ILE A 68 5.47 17.33 -0.46
N THR A 69 4.87 16.19 -0.74
CA THR A 69 3.56 16.10 -1.38
C THR A 69 3.10 14.65 -1.37
N ALA A 70 1.77 14.50 -1.37
CA ALA A 70 0.99 13.31 -1.61
C ALA A 70 0.46 12.58 -0.36
N ASP A 71 -0.87 12.47 -0.40
CA ASP A 71 -1.70 11.58 0.36
C ASP A 71 -1.13 10.15 0.28
N ALA A 72 -0.91 9.54 1.43
CA ALA A 72 -0.38 8.19 1.53
C ALA A 72 -1.16 7.38 2.55
N ILE A 73 -1.05 6.07 2.44
CA ILE A 73 -1.49 5.14 3.46
C ILE A 73 -0.30 4.36 4.00
N GLU A 74 -0.34 4.03 5.28
CA GLU A 74 0.53 3.02 5.89
C GLU A 74 -0.28 1.81 6.31
N VAL A 75 0.10 0.66 5.78
CA VAL A 75 -0.51 -0.65 6.06
C VAL A 75 0.36 -1.35 7.08
N PHE A 76 -0.20 -1.67 8.24
CA PHE A 76 0.45 -2.44 9.30
C PHE A 76 -0.08 -3.87 9.29
N THR A 77 0.81 -4.85 9.33
CA THR A 77 0.49 -6.28 9.32
C THR A 77 0.72 -6.92 10.68
N GLN A 78 0.09 -8.06 10.93
CA GLN A 78 0.15 -8.78 12.21
C GLN A 78 1.56 -9.27 12.59
N ASP A 79 2.44 -9.46 11.61
CA ASP A 79 3.84 -9.84 11.80
C ASP A 79 4.73 -8.66 12.25
N GLY A 80 4.16 -7.46 12.38
CA GLY A 80 4.86 -6.24 12.78
C GLY A 80 5.47 -5.45 11.62
N SER A 81 5.33 -5.91 10.37
CA SER A 81 5.78 -5.17 9.19
C SER A 81 4.89 -3.95 8.91
N SER A 82 5.44 -2.94 8.23
CA SER A 82 4.65 -1.83 7.70
C SER A 82 5.09 -1.41 6.30
N TYR A 83 4.11 -0.99 5.49
CA TYR A 83 4.30 -0.63 4.09
C TYR A 83 3.63 0.71 3.82
N GLN A 84 4.37 1.66 3.27
CA GLN A 84 3.86 2.98 2.93
C GLN A 84 3.62 3.08 1.42
N PHE A 85 2.41 3.47 1.03
CA PHE A 85 2.01 3.67 -0.35
C PHE A 85 1.50 5.09 -0.52
N ILE A 86 2.15 5.88 -1.38
CA ILE A 86 1.60 7.13 -1.89
C ILE A 86 0.58 6.79 -2.96
N LEU A 87 -0.66 7.27 -2.81
CA LEU A 87 -1.74 7.00 -3.76
C LEU A 87 -2.85 8.04 -3.67
N SER A 88 -3.65 8.15 -4.72
CA SER A 88 -4.80 9.07 -4.73
C SER A 88 -5.96 8.55 -3.87
N ASN A 89 -6.65 9.47 -3.19
CA ASN A 89 -7.86 9.22 -2.38
C ASN A 89 -7.63 8.21 -1.24
N PRO A 90 -6.73 8.49 -0.27
CA PRO A 90 -6.35 7.55 0.79
C PRO A 90 -7.55 7.11 1.63
N SER A 91 -8.51 8.00 1.88
CA SER A 91 -9.71 7.71 2.68
C SER A 91 -10.52 6.55 2.10
N ASP A 92 -10.66 6.46 0.76
CA ASP A 92 -11.37 5.34 0.14
C ASP A 92 -10.65 4.01 0.38
N TRP A 93 -9.32 4.01 0.29
CA TRP A 93 -8.52 2.81 0.48
C TRP A 93 -8.55 2.37 1.94
N ILE A 94 -8.48 3.30 2.88
CA ILE A 94 -8.63 3.04 4.31
C ILE A 94 -10.00 2.42 4.58
N ASN A 95 -11.08 2.98 4.04
CA ASN A 95 -12.43 2.44 4.22
C ASN A 95 -12.54 0.99 3.70
N ILE A 96 -12.01 0.70 2.51
CA ILE A 96 -12.12 -0.64 1.92
C ILE A 96 -11.23 -1.66 2.67
N LEU A 97 -10.03 -1.26 3.10
CA LEU A 97 -9.08 -2.14 3.75
C LEU A 97 -9.37 -2.35 5.24
N SER A 98 -9.98 -1.37 5.92
CA SER A 98 -10.32 -1.46 7.34
C SER A 98 -11.64 -2.19 7.61
N ASN A 99 -12.55 -2.27 6.63
CA ASN A 99 -13.85 -2.94 6.76
C ASN A 99 -13.78 -4.48 6.72
N GLN A 100 -12.72 -5.08 7.26
CA GLN A 100 -12.59 -6.53 7.43
C GLN A 100 -12.69 -6.99 8.90
N THR A 101 -12.80 -6.07 9.85
CA THR A 101 -13.26 -6.39 11.22
C THR A 101 -14.78 -6.32 11.30
N SER A 102 -15.47 -7.37 10.83
CA SER A 102 -16.81 -7.77 11.29
C SER A 102 -17.19 -9.10 10.65
N ALA A 103 -16.91 -10.18 11.37
CA ALA A 103 -17.71 -11.40 11.41
C ALA A 103 -17.74 -11.88 12.86
#